data_AF-A0A328D9U7-F1
#
_entry.id   AF-A0A328D9U7-F1
#
_cell.length_a   1.000
_cell.length_b   1.000
_cell.length_c   1.000
_cell.angle_alpha   90.00
_cell.angle_beta   90.00
_cell.angle_gamma   90.00
#
_symmetry.space_group_name_H-M   'P 1'
#
loop_
_entity.id
_entity.type
_entity.pdbx_description
1 polymer ?
#
loop_
_entity_poly.entity_id
_entity_poly.type
_entity_poly.pdbx_seq_one_letter_code
_entity_poly.pdbx_strand_id
1 'polypeptide(L)'
;MGILTVVGKQTEIVKESKRTNMIVIKLEVEGMTLDITLFGEYVEKFKSFFEQQPLEHPIIVIQYVEVKLFQGNKILQNVMYGTRLLLNPEIEQVIAFTQRMEVLKIQRSLIQNLIEAFGESKDNR
;
A
#
# COMPACT_ATOMS: atom_id res chain seq x y z
N MET A 1 3.39 0.94 -7.85
CA MET A 1 2.75 -0.33 -7.49
C MET A 1 3.29 -0.77 -6.14
N GLY A 2 2.55 -1.56 -5.37
CA GLY A 2 3.02 -2.09 -4.10
C GLY A 2 2.11 -3.19 -3.55
N ILE A 3 2.61 -3.93 -2.57
CA ILE A 3 1.83 -4.94 -1.84
C ILE A 3 0.90 -4.21 -0.87
N LEU A 4 -0.40 -4.46 -0.92
CA LEU A 4 -1.31 -3.94 0.09
C LEU A 4 -1.01 -4.58 1.45
N THR A 5 -0.74 -3.76 2.46
CA THR A 5 -0.45 -4.24 3.82
C THR A 5 -1.49 -3.81 4.85
N VAL A 6 -2.11 -2.63 4.67
CA VAL A 6 -3.13 -2.13 5.58
C VAL A 6 -4.25 -1.44 4.80
N VAL A 7 -5.48 -1.72 5.20
CA VAL A 7 -6.67 -0.96 4.80
C VAL A 7 -7.20 -0.22 6.02
N GLY A 8 -7.18 1.10 5.98
CA GLY A 8 -7.73 1.94 7.03
C GLY A 8 -9.26 1.92 7.03
N LYS A 9 -9.84 2.42 8.13
CA LYS A 9 -11.29 2.57 8.26
C LYS A 9 -11.83 3.56 7.22
N GLN A 10 -12.96 3.22 6.60
CA GLN A 10 -13.70 4.17 5.78
C GLN A 10 -14.25 5.30 6.64
N THR A 11 -13.98 6.52 6.20
CA THR A 11 -14.49 7.76 6.79
C THR A 11 -15.14 8.59 5.70
N GLU A 12 -15.87 9.64 6.09
CA GLU A 12 -16.53 10.55 5.18
C GLU A 12 -15.99 11.95 5.44
N ILE A 13 -15.50 12.62 4.39
CA ILE A 13 -15.08 14.01 4.47
C ILE A 13 -16.19 14.91 3.93
N VAL A 14 -16.38 16.07 4.56
CA VAL A 14 -17.32 17.09 4.10
C VAL A 14 -16.52 18.30 3.65
N LYS A 15 -16.60 18.64 2.36
CA LYS A 15 -16.00 19.84 1.79
C LYS A 15 -17.04 20.53 0.91
N GLU A 16 -17.26 21.83 1.14
CA GLU A 16 -18.19 22.63 0.32
C GLU A 16 -19.59 22.00 0.23
N SER A 17 -20.11 21.49 1.36
CA SER A 17 -21.39 20.78 1.45
C SER A 17 -21.48 19.46 0.66
N LYS A 18 -20.41 19.04 -0.03
CA LYS A 18 -20.28 17.73 -0.65
C LYS A 18 -19.65 16.76 0.34
N ARG A 19 -20.31 15.61 0.53
CA ARG A 19 -19.73 14.52 1.29
C ARG A 19 -19.02 13.53 0.37
N THR A 20 -17.89 13.00 0.79
CA THR A 20 -17.07 12.10 -0.03
C THR A 20 -16.44 11.04 0.84
N ASN A 21 -16.66 9.77 0.48
CA ASN A 21 -16.02 8.62 1.13
C ASN A 21 -14.50 8.70 0.97
N MET A 22 -13.78 8.31 2.02
CA MET A 22 -12.33 8.29 2.07
C MET A 22 -11.84 7.02 2.77
N ILE A 23 -10.80 6.39 2.22
CA ILE A 23 -9.98 5.39 2.93
C ILE A 23 -8.50 5.74 2.77
N VAL A 24 -7.69 5.38 3.76
CA VAL A 24 -6.23 5.38 3.64
C VAL A 24 -5.77 3.93 3.54
N ILE A 25 -5.02 3.60 2.50
CA ILE A 25 -4.38 2.30 2.32
C ILE A 25 -2.87 2.46 2.47
N LYS A 26 -2.20 1.41 2.95
CA LYS A 26 -0.74 1.34 3.00
C LYS A 26 -0.23 0.31 2.02
N LEU A 27 0.71 0.73 1.18
CA LEU A 27 1.42 -0.15 0.25
C LEU A 27 2.86 -0.32 0.70
N GLU A 28 3.34 -1.56 0.74
CA GLU A 28 4.77 -1.85 0.86
C GLU A 28 5.42 -1.87 -0.54
N VAL A 29 6.52 -1.13 -0.68
CA VAL A 29 7.37 -1.11 -1.86
C VAL A 29 8.82 -1.18 -1.41
N GLU A 30 9.45 -2.34 -1.59
CA GLU A 30 10.87 -2.53 -1.29
C GLU A 30 11.25 -2.10 0.14
N GLY A 31 10.37 -2.34 1.13
CA GLY A 31 10.54 -1.96 2.54
C GLY A 31 10.25 -0.51 2.89
N MET A 32 9.82 0.29 1.94
CA MET A 32 9.16 1.55 2.22
C MET A 32 7.66 1.32 2.33
N THR A 33 7.03 2.02 3.26
CA THR A 33 5.57 2.06 3.38
C THR A 33 5.07 3.36 2.80
N LEU A 34 4.11 3.27 1.89
CA LEU A 34 3.46 4.42 1.27
C LEU A 34 1.99 4.48 1.70
N ASP A 35 1.62 5.59 2.33
CA ASP A 35 0.24 5.89 2.67
C ASP A 35 -0.44 6.57 1.47
N ILE A 36 -1.57 6.01 1.02
CA ILE A 36 -2.32 6.50 -0.13
C ILE A 36 -3.76 6.71 0.27
N THR A 37 -4.27 7.93 0.08
CA THR A 37 -5.66 8.27 0.31
C THR A 37 -6.50 8.08 -0.95
N LEU A 38 -7.54 7.26 -0.86
CA LEU A 38 -8.53 7.07 -1.92
C LEU A 38 -9.82 7.81 -1.55
N PHE A 39 -10.42 8.48 -2.53
CA PHE A 39 -11.65 9.27 -2.40
C PHE A 39 -12.74 8.81 -3.37
N GLY A 40 -13.99 8.99 -2.96
CA GLY A 40 -15.17 8.82 -3.81
C GLY A 40 -15.30 7.40 -4.37
N GLU A 41 -15.59 7.30 -5.68
CA GLU A 41 -15.81 6.04 -6.39
C GLU A 41 -14.64 5.04 -6.29
N TYR A 42 -13.42 5.53 -6.06
CA TYR A 42 -12.24 4.68 -5.89
C TYR A 42 -12.31 3.87 -4.59
N VAL A 43 -12.99 4.37 -3.55
CA VAL A 43 -13.23 3.64 -2.30
C VAL A 43 -14.15 2.44 -2.56
N GLU A 44 -15.24 2.67 -3.30
CA GLU A 44 -16.21 1.63 -3.64
C GLU A 44 -15.58 0.58 -4.54
N LYS A 45 -14.93 1.01 -5.63
CA LYS A 45 -14.20 0.11 -6.55
C LYS A 45 -13.17 -0.75 -5.79
N PHE A 46 -12.43 -0.14 -4.86
CA PHE A 46 -11.47 -0.84 -4.04
C PHE A 46 -12.16 -1.91 -3.18
N LYS A 47 -13.16 -1.53 -2.37
CA LYS A 47 -13.80 -2.47 -1.44
C LYS A 47 -14.52 -3.62 -2.14
N SER A 48 -15.27 -3.33 -3.21
CA SER A 48 -16.01 -4.36 -3.95
C SER A 48 -15.10 -5.44 -4.54
N PHE A 49 -13.86 -5.10 -4.91
CA PHE A 49 -12.89 -6.10 -5.37
C PHE A 49 -12.53 -7.11 -4.27
N PHE A 50 -12.27 -6.64 -3.05
CA PHE A 50 -11.89 -7.49 -1.92
C PHE A 50 -13.06 -8.30 -1.35
N GLU A 51 -14.29 -7.79 -1.47
CA GLU A 51 -15.50 -8.54 -1.14
C GLU A 51 -15.70 -9.74 -2.08
N GLN A 52 -15.30 -9.61 -3.33
CA GLN A 52 -15.39 -10.68 -4.33
C GLN A 52 -14.21 -11.65 -4.29
N GLN A 53 -13.02 -11.14 -3.98
CA GLN A 53 -11.77 -11.89 -3.98
C GLN A 53 -10.94 -11.53 -2.75
N PRO A 54 -11.11 -12.25 -1.62
CA PRO A 54 -10.27 -12.07 -0.47
C PRO A 54 -8.85 -12.55 -0.79
N LEU A 55 -7.93 -11.60 -0.95
CA LEU A 55 -6.51 -11.84 -1.22
C LEU A 55 -5.69 -11.34 -0.03
N GLU A 56 -4.74 -12.16 0.41
CA GLU A 56 -3.90 -11.84 1.58
C GLU A 56 -2.84 -10.78 1.26
N HIS A 57 -2.23 -10.85 0.06
CA HIS A 57 -1.13 -9.96 -0.34
C HIS A 57 -1.30 -9.38 -1.77
N PRO A 58 -2.41 -8.70 -2.10
CA PRO A 58 -2.64 -8.24 -3.45
C PRO A 58 -1.72 -7.11 -3.87
N ILE A 59 -1.32 -7.14 -5.15
CA ILE A 59 -0.54 -6.07 -5.75
C ILE A 59 -1.46 -4.96 -6.25
N ILE A 60 -1.24 -3.74 -5.78
CA ILE A 60 -2.03 -2.58 -6.19
C ILE A 60 -1.17 -1.71 -7.12
N VAL A 61 -1.69 -1.42 -8.30
CA VAL A 61 -1.07 -0.47 -9.24
C VAL A 61 -1.94 0.76 -9.32
N ILE A 62 -1.35 1.90 -8.95
CA ILE A 62 -2.01 3.21 -9.01
C ILE A 62 -1.19 4.10 -9.94
N GLN A 63 -1.82 4.60 -10.99
CA GLN A 63 -1.22 5.54 -11.94
C GLN A 63 -1.92 6.88 -11.84
N TYR A 64 -1.18 7.95 -12.12
CA TYR A 64 -1.67 9.33 -12.07
C TYR A 64 -2.19 9.70 -10.67
N VAL A 65 -1.33 9.49 -9.67
CA VAL A 65 -1.57 9.96 -8.29
C VAL A 65 -1.11 11.40 -8.16
N GLU A 66 -1.76 12.14 -7.25
CA GLU A 66 -1.36 13.48 -6.88
C GLU A 66 -0.58 13.44 -5.56
N VAL A 67 0.53 14.17 -5.51
CA VAL A 67 1.24 14.45 -4.25
C VAL A 67 0.67 15.75 -3.69
N LYS A 68 0.10 15.71 -2.49
CA LYS A 68 -0.35 16.89 -1.76
C LYS A 68 0.45 17.12 -0.49
N LEU A 69 0.61 18.38 -0.10
CA LEU A 69 1.08 18.76 1.23
C LEU A 69 -0.16 18.97 2.11
N PHE A 70 -0.31 18.14 3.13
CA PHE A 70 -1.38 18.24 4.11
C PHE A 70 -0.79 18.26 5.51
N GLN A 71 -1.00 19.36 6.24
CA GLN A 71 -0.46 19.56 7.59
C GLN A 71 1.06 19.35 7.69
N GLY A 72 1.81 19.77 6.66
CA GLY A 72 3.27 19.60 6.59
C GLY A 72 3.73 18.22 6.10
N ASN A 73 2.83 17.25 5.95
CA ASN A 73 3.15 15.91 5.46
C ASN A 73 2.86 15.80 3.96
N LYS A 74 3.73 15.10 3.24
CA LYS A 74 3.47 14.70 1.85
C LYS A 74 2.54 13.51 1.86
N ILE A 75 1.35 13.66 1.30
CA ILE A 75 0.35 12.61 1.13
C ILE A 75 0.21 12.28 -0.36
N LEU A 76 -0.02 11.01 -0.66
CA LEU A 76 -0.42 10.55 -1.99
C LEU A 76 -1.92 10.36 -2.01
N GLN A 77 -2.58 10.81 -3.07
CA GLN A 77 -4.01 10.62 -3.23
C GLN A 77 -4.41 10.42 -4.68
N ASN A 78 -5.60 9.84 -4.91
CA ASN A 78 -6.16 9.77 -6.26
C ASN A 78 -6.61 11.16 -6.75
N VAL A 79 -6.51 11.35 -8.06
CA VAL A 79 -7.16 12.43 -8.81
C VAL A 79 -8.53 11.91 -9.26
N MET A 80 -9.59 12.65 -8.93
CA MET A 80 -10.95 12.31 -9.36
C MET A 80 -11.00 12.18 -10.89
N TYR A 81 -11.52 11.06 -11.40
CA TYR A 81 -11.63 10.74 -12.83
C TYR A 81 -10.30 10.61 -13.60
N GLY A 82 -9.15 10.86 -12.97
CA GLY A 82 -7.84 10.86 -13.60
C GLY A 82 -6.95 9.68 -13.18
N THR A 83 -7.13 9.17 -11.96
CA THR A 83 -6.33 8.04 -11.47
C THR A 83 -6.78 6.74 -12.13
N ARG A 84 -5.81 5.91 -12.54
CA ARG A 84 -6.06 4.52 -12.89
C ARG A 84 -5.70 3.64 -11.71
N LEU A 85 -6.70 2.94 -11.17
CA LEU A 85 -6.56 1.96 -10.09
C LEU A 85 -6.75 0.55 -10.65
N LEU A 86 -5.68 -0.22 -10.66
CA LEU A 86 -5.65 -1.64 -11.03
C LEU A 86 -5.40 -2.48 -9.77
N LEU A 87 -6.27 -3.46 -9.56
CA LEU A 87 -6.28 -4.29 -8.36
C LEU A 87 -5.85 -5.70 -8.75
N ASN A 88 -4.70 -6.13 -8.24
CA ASN A 88 -4.04 -7.39 -8.56
C ASN A 88 -4.04 -7.77 -10.05
N PRO A 89 -3.59 -6.88 -10.97
CA PRO A 89 -3.68 -7.18 -12.39
C PRO A 89 -2.66 -8.25 -12.80
N GLU A 90 -3.10 -9.17 -13.65
CA GLU A 90 -2.26 -10.24 -14.23
C GLU A 90 -1.44 -9.70 -15.41
N ILE A 91 -0.43 -8.90 -15.11
CA ILE A 91 0.49 -8.32 -16.09
C ILE A 91 1.94 -8.66 -15.75
N GLU A 92 2.80 -8.75 -16.77
CA GLU A 92 4.21 -9.14 -16.63
C GLU A 92 4.95 -8.29 -15.58
N GLN A 93 4.69 -6.98 -15.53
CA GLN A 93 5.35 -6.10 -14.58
C GLN A 93 4.95 -6.41 -13.13
N VAL A 94 3.71 -6.87 -12.89
CA VAL A 94 3.26 -7.29 -11.56
C VAL A 94 3.88 -8.62 -11.18
N ILE A 95 3.99 -9.58 -12.11
CA ILE A 95 4.66 -10.86 -11.87
C ILE A 95 6.12 -10.63 -11.49
N ALA A 96 6.84 -9.82 -12.27
CA ALA A 96 8.24 -9.49 -11.99
C ALA A 96 8.41 -8.74 -10.65
N PHE A 97 7.49 -7.83 -10.33
CA PHE A 97 7.47 -7.14 -9.05
C PHE A 97 7.29 -8.10 -7.87
N THR A 98 6.33 -9.02 -7.95
CA THR A 98 6.07 -10.01 -6.89
C THR A 98 7.31 -10.87 -6.62
N GLN A 99 7.94 -11.40 -7.68
CA GLN A 99 9.17 -12.19 -7.55
C GLN A 99 10.30 -11.41 -6.88
N ARG A 100 10.50 -10.14 -7.26
CA ARG A 100 11.50 -9.27 -6.63
C ARG A 100 11.21 -9.07 -5.14
N MET A 101 9.95 -8.83 -4.77
CA MET A 101 9.56 -8.62 -3.38
C MET A 101 9.75 -9.89 -2.53
N GLU A 102 9.51 -11.08 -3.08
CA GLU A 102 9.78 -12.35 -2.39
C GLU A 102 11.27 -12.52 -2.07
N VAL A 103 12.15 -12.24 -3.03
CA VAL A 103 13.60 -12.29 -2.81
C VAL A 103 14.03 -11.31 -1.71
N LEU A 104 13.52 -10.08 -1.74
CA LEU A 104 13.82 -9.07 -0.71
C LEU A 104 13.33 -9.50 0.68
N LYS A 105 12.15 -10.14 0.78
CA LYS A 105 11.64 -10.67 2.05
C LYS A 105 12.55 -11.75 2.61
N ILE A 106 13.01 -12.70 1.78
CA ILE A 106 13.94 -13.75 2.19
C ILE A 106 15.26 -13.15 2.67
N GLN A 107 15.84 -12.22 1.91
CA GLN A 107 17.09 -11.57 2.28
C GLN A 107 17.00 -10.85 3.63
N ARG A 108 15.89 -10.14 3.88
CA ARG A 108 15.65 -9.48 5.18
C ARG A 108 15.54 -10.47 6.33
N SER A 109 14.78 -11.55 6.14
CA SER A 109 14.66 -12.60 7.16
C SER A 109 16.02 -13.21 7.48
N LEU A 110 16.85 -13.51 6.48
CA LEU A 110 18.20 -14.03 6.69
C LEU A 110 19.08 -13.05 7.47
N ILE A 111 19.07 -11.76 7.11
CA ILE A 111 19.83 -10.73 7.83
C ILE A 111 19.35 -10.62 9.27
N GLN A 112 18.03 -10.61 9.51
CA GLN A 112 17.46 -10.54 10.85
C GLN A 112 17.89 -11.73 11.71
N ASN A 113 17.81 -12.95 11.16
CA ASN A 113 18.26 -14.16 11.86
C ASN A 113 19.75 -14.12 12.21
N LEU A 114 20.59 -13.56 11.32
CA LEU A 114 22.02 -13.38 11.59
C LEU A 114 22.24 -12.35 12.71
N ILE A 115 21.53 -11.22 12.68
CA ILE A 115 21.62 -10.20 13.72
C ILE A 115 21.24 -10.79 15.09
N GLU A 116 20.19 -11.59 15.16
CA GLU A 116 19.76 -12.26 16.39
C GLU A 116 20.83 -13.26 16.88
N ALA A 117 21.33 -14.12 15.99
CA ALA A 117 22.35 -15.12 16.34
C ALA A 117 23.68 -14.51 16.84
N PHE A 118 24.07 -13.35 16.33
CA PHE A 118 25.31 -12.66 16.74
C PHE A 118 25.09 -11.56 17.80
N GLY A 119 23.86 -11.08 17.98
CA GLY A 119 23.48 -10.03 18.93
C GLY A 119 23.40 -10.52 20.38
N GLU A 120 23.01 -11.77 20.60
CA GLU A 120 22.93 -12.40 21.94
C GLU A 120 24.31 -12.62 22.60
N SER A 121 25.42 -12.46 21.86
CA SER A 121 26.78 -12.67 22.39
C SER A 121 27.31 -11.52 23.27
N LYS A 122 26.62 -10.37 23.38
CA LYS A 122 27.16 -9.17 24.05
C LYS A 122 26.63 -8.88 25.45
N ASP A 123 25.65 -9.62 25.96
CA ASP A 123 24.99 -9.32 27.25
C ASP A 123 25.41 -10.26 28.41
N ASN A 124 26.59 -10.87 28.30
CA ASN A 124 27.08 -11.83 29.31
C ASN A 124 28.50 -11.50 29.81
N ARG A 125 28.74 -10.24 30.20
CA ARG A 125 29.94 -9.81 30.95
C ARG A 125 29.63 -8.75 31.97
#